data_AF-A0A016TC47-F1
#
_entry.id   AF-A0A016TC47-F1
#
_cell.length_a   1.000
_cell.length_b   1.000
_cell.length_c   1.000
_cell.angle_alpha   90.00
_cell.angle_beta   90.00
_cell.angle_gamma   90.00
#
_symmetry.space_group_name_H-M   'P 1'
#
loop_
_entity.id
_entity.type
_entity.pdbx_description
1 polymer ?
#
loop_
_entity_poly.entity_id
_entity_poly.type
_entity_poly.pdbx_seq_one_letter_code
_entity_poly.pdbx_strand_id
1 'polypeptide(L)'
;MFDYAEYSCYQCISTSDNEGDCDESDLDKLAPFIKPCPRLEEGTFKGSEAKACRKIVQTVETKKSIIRECAYSGDVVDGQKKTGNWGINMYYYQCENTVRIAYNLGNTT
;
A
#
# COMPACT_ATOMS: atom_id res chain seq x y z
N MET A 1 -6.35 -16.39 19.29
CA MET A 1 -5.04 -15.75 19.11
C MET A 1 -5.25 -14.71 18.02
N PHE A 2 -5.26 -13.41 18.37
CA PHE A 2 -5.51 -12.35 17.41
C PHE A 2 -4.15 -11.89 16.87
N ASP A 3 -3.86 -12.24 15.61
CA ASP A 3 -2.72 -11.73 14.85
C ASP A 3 -2.92 -10.21 14.68
N TYR A 4 -2.15 -9.40 15.42
CA TYR A 4 -2.14 -7.95 15.23
C TYR A 4 -1.18 -7.61 14.09
N ALA A 5 -1.69 -6.94 13.06
CA ALA A 5 -0.87 -6.37 12.00
C ALA A 5 0.02 -5.26 12.56
N GLU A 6 1.35 -5.41 12.47
CA GLU A 6 2.31 -4.39 12.91
C GLU A 6 2.33 -3.14 12.00
N TYR A 7 1.69 -3.21 10.83
CA TYR A 7 1.60 -2.11 9.87
C TYR A 7 0.17 -1.74 9.52
N SER A 8 -0.09 -0.44 9.41
CA SER A 8 -1.30 0.12 8.81
C SER A 8 -0.92 0.95 7.60
N CYS A 9 -1.67 0.81 6.52
CA CYS A 9 -1.40 1.49 5.26
C CYS A 9 -2.69 2.10 4.70
N TYR A 10 -2.55 3.15 3.88
CA TYR A 10 -3.64 3.55 3.01
C TYR A 10 -3.93 2.40 2.04
N GLN A 11 -5.17 1.92 2.03
CA GLN A 11 -5.62 0.78 1.24
C GLN A 11 -6.86 1.20 0.43
N CYS A 12 -6.62 1.63 -0.82
CA CYS A 12 -7.62 2.21 -1.72
C CYS A 12 -7.18 2.15 -3.19
N ILE A 13 -8.14 2.34 -4.10
CA ILE A 13 -7.95 2.46 -5.55
C ILE A 13 -8.74 3.67 -6.05
N SER A 14 -8.06 4.65 -6.67
CA SER A 14 -8.68 5.94 -7.07
C SER A 14 -9.81 5.84 -8.10
N THR A 15 -9.96 4.68 -8.75
CA THR A 15 -11.03 4.40 -9.72
C THR A 15 -12.18 3.59 -9.14
N SER A 16 -12.09 3.16 -7.87
CA SER A 16 -13.19 2.51 -7.16
C SER A 16 -14.25 3.53 -6.73
N ASP A 17 -15.49 3.08 -6.60
CA ASP A 17 -16.60 3.93 -6.16
C ASP A 17 -16.31 4.53 -4.78
N ASN A 18 -16.41 5.85 -4.66
CA ASN A 18 -16.17 6.63 -3.43
C ASN A 18 -14.73 6.60 -2.89
N GLU A 19 -13.75 6.18 -3.69
CA GLU A 19 -12.32 6.22 -3.33
C GLU A 19 -11.52 7.24 -4.16
N GLY A 20 -12.19 8.24 -4.74
CA GLY A 20 -11.57 9.26 -5.58
C GLY A 20 -10.38 9.96 -4.90
N ASP A 21 -10.54 10.31 -3.61
CA ASP A 21 -9.50 10.94 -2.78
C ASP A 21 -8.23 10.07 -2.60
N CYS A 22 -8.20 8.82 -3.05
CA CYS A 22 -7.02 7.97 -3.01
C CYS A 22 -5.85 8.52 -3.86
N ASP A 23 -6.14 9.33 -4.89
CA ASP A 23 -5.13 9.97 -5.72
C ASP A 23 -4.52 11.24 -5.10
N GLU A 24 -5.12 11.72 -4.01
CA GLU A 24 -4.67 12.90 -3.29
C GLU A 24 -3.36 12.64 -2.54
N SER A 25 -2.69 13.75 -2.20
CA SER A 25 -1.51 13.76 -1.34
C SER A 25 -1.79 14.32 0.05
N ASP A 26 -2.99 14.86 0.26
CA ASP A 26 -3.46 15.39 1.55
C ASP A 26 -3.74 14.25 2.53
N LEU A 27 -3.06 14.27 3.68
CA LEU A 27 -3.18 13.22 4.69
C LEU A 27 -4.57 13.16 5.33
N ASP A 28 -5.28 14.29 5.41
CA ASP A 28 -6.61 14.35 6.01
C ASP A 28 -7.64 13.69 5.09
N LYS A 29 -7.52 13.91 3.78
CA LYS A 29 -8.33 13.21 2.76
C LYS A 29 -8.02 11.72 2.69
N LEU A 30 -6.76 11.35 2.92
CA LEU A 30 -6.34 9.95 2.89
C LEU A 30 -6.71 9.19 4.17
N ALA A 31 -6.88 9.87 5.30
CA ALA A 31 -7.12 9.28 6.62
C ALA A 31 -8.18 8.17 6.65
N PRO A 32 -9.33 8.27 5.95
CA PRO A 32 -10.35 7.22 5.92
C PRO A 32 -9.87 5.89 5.31
N PHE A 33 -8.81 5.91 4.50
CA PHE A 33 -8.29 4.73 3.82
C PHE A 33 -7.25 3.95 4.65
N ILE A 34 -6.90 4.41 5.86
CA ILE A 34 -5.96 3.70 6.72
C ILE A 34 -6.61 2.41 7.21
N LYS A 35 -6.02 1.27 6.83
CA LYS A 35 -6.45 -0.06 7.27
C LYS A 35 -5.23 -0.87 7.74
N PRO A 36 -5.38 -1.76 8.75
CA PRO A 36 -4.32 -2.67 9.15
C PRO A 36 -3.96 -3.62 8.00
N CYS A 37 -2.69 -3.96 7.88
CA CYS A 37 -2.19 -4.85 6.85
C CYS A 37 -2.37 -6.32 7.24
N PRO A 38 -3.22 -7.10 6.54
CA PRO A 38 -3.44 -8.48 6.91
C PRO A 38 -2.17 -9.31 6.71
N ARG A 39 -2.00 -10.34 7.53
CA ARG A 39 -1.04 -11.40 7.21
C ARG A 39 -1.54 -12.14 5.98
N LEU A 40 -0.67 -12.36 4.99
CA LEU A 40 -1.09 -13.03 3.76
C LEU A 40 -1.37 -14.52 4.01
N GLU A 41 -2.52 -15.01 3.57
CA GLU A 41 -2.90 -16.42 3.70
C GLU A 41 -2.49 -17.27 2.49
N GLU A 42 -2.12 -16.63 1.39
CA GLU A 42 -1.82 -17.26 0.10
C GLU A 42 -0.76 -16.48 -0.72
N GLY A 43 -0.32 -17.07 -1.83
CA GLY A 43 0.67 -16.50 -2.74
C GLY A 43 2.12 -16.65 -2.29
N THR A 44 3.03 -15.99 -3.02
CA THR A 44 4.49 -16.09 -2.84
C THR A 44 4.99 -15.60 -1.47
N PHE A 45 4.22 -14.74 -0.81
CA PHE A 45 4.55 -14.19 0.52
C PHE A 45 3.60 -14.70 1.61
N LYS A 46 2.97 -15.87 1.42
CA LYS A 46 2.09 -16.49 2.42
C LYS A 46 2.77 -16.57 3.80
N GLY A 47 2.01 -16.26 4.83
CA GLY A 47 2.46 -16.24 6.23
C GLY A 47 3.36 -15.06 6.58
N SER A 48 3.63 -14.15 5.64
CA SER A 48 4.43 -12.94 5.89
C SER A 48 3.55 -11.78 6.35
N GLU A 49 4.11 -10.98 7.24
CA GLU A 49 3.58 -9.68 7.62
C GLU A 49 4.00 -8.61 6.62
N ALA A 50 3.24 -7.52 6.56
CA ALA A 50 3.60 -6.38 5.75
C ALA A 50 4.90 -5.74 6.28
N LYS A 51 5.76 -5.34 5.36
CA LYS A 51 7.07 -4.73 5.65
C LYS A 51 7.09 -3.23 5.36
N ALA A 52 6.18 -2.76 4.51
CA ALA A 52 6.02 -1.35 4.13
C ALA A 52 4.62 -1.10 3.55
N CYS A 53 4.31 0.14 3.22
CA CYS A 53 3.22 0.46 2.29
C CYS A 53 3.77 0.86 0.93
N ARG A 54 2.92 0.73 -0.07
CA ARG A 54 3.23 1.02 -1.46
C ARG A 54 2.12 1.81 -2.11
N LYS A 55 2.51 2.77 -2.94
CA LYS A 55 1.69 3.46 -3.93
C LYS A 55 2.08 2.96 -5.31
N ILE A 56 1.09 2.67 -6.14
CA ILE A 56 1.27 2.27 -7.53
C ILE A 56 0.54 3.30 -8.39
N VAL A 57 1.28 3.93 -9.30
CA VAL A 57 0.70 4.72 -10.38
C VAL A 57 0.54 3.80 -11.56
N GLN A 58 -0.68 3.33 -11.79
CA GLN A 58 -1.01 2.47 -12.92
C GLN A 58 -1.60 3.32 -14.05
N THR A 59 -1.19 3.04 -15.28
CA THR A 59 -1.76 3.61 -16.49
C THR A 59 -2.10 2.46 -17.43
N VAL A 60 -3.39 2.32 -17.74
CA VAL A 60 -3.91 1.37 -18.72
C VAL A 60 -4.41 2.18 -19.91
N GLU A 61 -3.72 2.05 -21.04
CA GLU A 61 -3.88 2.88 -22.23
C GLU A 61 -3.71 4.38 -21.90
N THR A 62 -4.83 5.09 -21.71
CA THR A 62 -4.89 6.52 -21.37
C THR A 62 -5.45 6.78 -19.97
N LYS A 63 -5.94 5.75 -19.28
CA LYS A 63 -6.55 5.87 -17.96
C LYS A 63 -5.51 5.65 -16.87
N LYS A 64 -5.33 6.66 -16.01
CA LYS A 64 -4.47 6.61 -14.83
C LYS A 64 -5.30 6.22 -13.61
N SER A 65 -4.78 5.30 -12.80
CA SER A 65 -5.30 4.98 -11.47
C SER A 65 -4.16 5.01 -10.44
N ILE A 66 -4.50 5.40 -9.22
CA ILE A 66 -3.61 5.32 -8.06
C ILE A 66 -4.11 4.17 -7.19
N ILE A 67 -3.21 3.25 -6.85
CA ILE A 67 -3.47 2.15 -5.93
C ILE A 67 -2.55 2.35 -4.74
N ARG A 68 -3.09 2.30 -3.53
CA ARG A 68 -2.31 2.28 -2.28
C ARG A 68 -2.58 0.96 -1.57
N GLU A 69 -1.52 0.27 -1.16
CA GLU A 69 -1.61 -1.08 -0.61
C GLU A 69 -0.44 -1.41 0.35
N CYS A 70 -0.57 -2.52 1.06
CA CYS A 70 0.50 -3.10 1.88
C CYS A 70 1.54 -3.81 1.00
N ALA A 71 2.82 -3.73 1.38
CA ALA A 71 3.94 -4.33 0.67
C ALA A 71 4.65 -5.38 1.53
N TYR A 72 4.84 -6.58 0.97
CA TYR A 72 5.29 -7.77 1.73
C TYR A 72 6.68 -8.27 1.32
N SER A 73 7.18 -7.92 0.13
CA SER A 73 8.48 -8.41 -0.34
C SER A 73 9.64 -7.82 0.47
N GLY A 74 9.56 -6.52 0.79
CA GLY A 74 10.66 -5.76 1.41
C GLY A 74 11.68 -5.25 0.39
N ASP A 75 11.43 -5.45 -0.90
CA ASP A 75 12.25 -4.88 -1.97
C ASP A 75 12.13 -3.35 -1.97
N VAL A 76 13.21 -2.66 -2.34
CA VAL A 76 13.19 -1.22 -2.61
C VAL A 76 12.70 -1.01 -4.04
N VAL A 77 11.45 -0.56 -4.18
CA VAL A 77 10.78 -0.44 -5.50
C VAL A 77 10.53 1.00 -5.93
N ASP A 78 11.05 1.99 -5.20
CA ASP A 78 10.86 3.40 -5.49
C ASP A 78 11.28 3.80 -6.90
N GLY A 79 10.36 4.40 -7.64
CA GLY A 79 10.56 4.85 -9.02
C GLY A 79 10.67 3.72 -10.04
N GLN A 80 10.53 2.46 -9.63
CA GLN A 80 10.63 1.34 -10.55
C GLN A 80 9.41 1.28 -11.47
N LYS A 81 9.68 1.29 -12.77
CA LYS A 81 8.68 1.03 -13.81
C LYS A 81 8.56 -0.47 -14.05
N LYS A 82 7.35 -1.00 -13.94
CA LYS A 82 6.99 -2.32 -14.47
C LYS A 82 6.01 -2.16 -15.62
N THR A 83 6.40 -2.67 -16.78
CA THR A 83 5.57 -2.67 -17.99
C THR A 83 4.90 -4.03 -18.09
N GLY A 84 3.58 -4.05 -18.25
CA GLY A 84 2.81 -5.27 -18.51
C GLY A 84 2.73 -5.56 -20.01
N ASN A 85 1.56 -6.00 -20.45
CA ASN A 85 1.23 -6.11 -21.88
C ASN A 85 1.17 -4.72 -22.58
N TRP A 86 1.09 -4.72 -23.91
CA TRP A 86 1.02 -3.51 -24.73
C TRP A 86 -0.13 -2.59 -24.25
N GLY A 87 0.22 -1.51 -23.52
CA GLY A 87 -0.73 -0.55 -22.96
C GLY A 87 -0.74 -0.42 -21.44
N ILE A 88 -0.05 -1.28 -20.67
CA ILE A 88 -0.01 -1.19 -19.20
C ILE A 88 1.36 -0.71 -18.71
N ASN A 89 1.38 0.45 -18.07
CA ASN A 89 2.55 0.96 -17.36
C ASN A 89 2.23 1.11 -15.87
N MET A 90 3.11 0.60 -15.00
CA MET A 90 2.98 0.76 -13.56
C MET A 90 4.27 1.35 -13.00
N TYR A 91 4.17 2.39 -12.20
CA TYR A 91 5.29 2.94 -11.42
C TYR A 91 5.05 2.65 -9.95
N TYR A 92 6.05 2.07 -9.31
CA TYR A 92 6.01 1.66 -7.93
C TYR A 92 6.71 2.72 -7.07
N TYR A 93 6.07 3.09 -5.96
CA TYR A 93 6.62 3.99 -4.96
C TYR A 93 6.34 3.39 -3.59
N GLN A 94 7.34 3.36 -2.75
CA GLN A 94 7.33 2.81 -1.41
C GLN A 94 7.34 3.97 -0.42
N CYS A 95 6.70 3.76 0.73
CA CYS A 95 6.73 4.72 1.83
C CYS A 95 6.13 6.12 1.55
N GLU A 96 5.52 6.38 0.39
CA GLU A 96 4.85 7.66 0.12
C GLU A 96 3.56 7.79 0.95
N ASN A 97 3.55 8.75 1.89
CA ASN A 97 2.47 8.98 2.85
C ASN A 97 2.16 7.72 3.68
N THR A 98 3.13 7.16 4.41
CA THR A 98 2.87 5.97 5.24
C THR A 98 2.70 6.27 6.70
N VAL A 99 1.73 5.61 7.32
CA VAL A 99 1.50 5.64 8.77
C VAL A 99 2.10 4.40 9.39
N ARG A 100 3.35 4.49 9.87
CA ARG A 100 3.90 3.46 10.75
C ARG A 100 3.30 3.65 12.14
N ILE A 101 2.34 2.81 12.52
CA ILE A 101 2.00 2.68 13.94
C ILE A 101 3.03 1.72 14.53
N ALA A 102 4.20 2.25 14.87
CA ALA A 102 5.05 1.56 15.83
C ALA A 102 4.27 1.53 17.14
N TYR A 103 3.74 0.37 17.52
CA TYR A 103 3.48 0.17 18.94
C TYR A 103 4.81 0.38 19.64
N ASN A 104 4.88 1.35 20.54
CA ASN A 104 5.99 1.44 21.48
C ASN A 104 6.08 0.09 22.20
N LEU A 105 7.06 -0.73 21.85
CA LEU A 105 7.58 -1.74 22.76
C LEU A 105 8.34 -0.99 23.86
N GLY A 106 7.57 -0.39 24.76
CA GLY A 106 8.02 0.24 26.00
C GLY A 106 6.78 0.33 26.90
N ASN A 107 6.64 -0.42 27.98
CA ASN A 107 7.66 -0.81 28.94
C ASN A 107 7.24 -2.11 29.64
N THR A 108 8.05 -3.16 29.55
CA THR A 108 8.04 -4.25 30.54
C THR A 108 9.39 -4.23 31.24
N THR A 109 9.51 -3.35 32.23
CA THR A 109 10.25 -3.57 33.48
C THR A 109 9.63 -2.73 34.57
#